data_AF-A0A954LK55-F1
#
_entry.id   AF-A0A954LK55-F1
#
_cell.length_a   1.000
_cell.length_b   1.000
_cell.length_c   1.000
_cell.angle_alpha   90.00
_cell.angle_beta   90.00
_cell.angle_gamma   90.00
#
_symmetry.space_group_name_H-M   'P 1'
#
loop_
_entity.id
_entity.type
_entity.pdbx_description
1 polymer ?
#
loop_
_entity_poly.entity_id
_entity_poly.type
_entity_poly.pdbx_seq_one_letter_code
_entity_poly.pdbx_strand_id
1 'polypeptide(L)'
;MQTPNFFHRLLPVVLCLFSVSSLQAGEAWRDSLDAFLRTHCIDCHQGADAEGGLDLASFPSDLKEAETLRRWVLVHDRLQAGEMPPKDHPQPGRAEKSKAINVLSVALNTADRARSDVVLRRLNANEYENTIRDLFGVYVSVKELLPQDNPTAGFDNVGEGLAVSPEATAAYLRAADVALDAVFGPPKKPKYIKHETNLLDQKTFDGKPQ
;
A
#
# COMPACT_ATOMS: atom_id res chain seq x y z
N MET A 1 7.77 -86.78 13.73
CA MET A 1 8.46 -85.70 13.02
C MET A 1 7.49 -85.15 12.00
N GLN A 2 6.93 -83.97 12.28
CA GLN A 2 5.78 -83.40 11.56
C GLN A 2 6.10 -81.93 11.32
N THR A 3 6.23 -81.53 10.06
CA THR A 3 6.50 -80.16 9.64
C THR A 3 5.20 -79.51 9.17
N PRO A 4 4.88 -78.26 9.56
CA PRO A 4 3.83 -77.50 8.89
C PRO A 4 4.42 -76.50 7.88
N ASN A 5 3.74 -76.44 6.74
CA ASN A 5 3.87 -75.44 5.69
C ASN A 5 3.37 -74.07 6.18
N PHE A 6 4.09 -73.00 5.86
CA PHE A 6 3.57 -71.63 5.92
C PHE A 6 3.66 -70.99 4.53
N PHE A 7 2.52 -70.98 3.83
CA PHE A 7 2.23 -70.10 2.71
C PHE A 7 1.99 -68.68 3.26
N HIS A 8 2.87 -67.72 2.96
CA HIS A 8 2.56 -66.30 3.11
C HIS A 8 2.33 -65.67 1.73
N ARG A 9 1.11 -65.17 1.56
CA ARG A 9 0.58 -64.46 0.40
C ARG A 9 0.56 -62.95 0.69
N LEU A 10 0.81 -62.16 -0.36
CA LEU A 10 0.38 -60.75 -0.61
C LEU A 10 1.17 -59.66 0.18
N LEU A 11 1.54 -58.51 -0.39
CA LEU A 11 0.84 -57.59 -1.30
C LEU A 11 1.87 -56.64 -1.97
N PRO A 12 1.80 -56.28 -3.27
CA PRO A 12 2.70 -55.29 -3.84
C PRO A 12 2.24 -53.88 -3.45
N VAL A 13 3.10 -53.14 -2.77
CA VAL A 13 2.90 -51.71 -2.47
C VAL A 13 3.10 -50.93 -3.77
N VAL A 14 1.99 -50.54 -4.41
CA VAL A 14 2.01 -49.61 -5.55
C VAL A 14 2.25 -48.21 -4.99
N LEU A 15 3.50 -47.77 -5.05
CA LEU A 15 3.93 -46.43 -4.70
C LEU A 15 3.50 -45.47 -5.83
N CYS A 16 2.30 -44.87 -5.70
CA CYS A 16 1.87 -43.79 -6.58
C CYS A 16 2.76 -42.56 -6.36
N LEU A 17 3.74 -42.38 -7.25
CA LEU A 17 4.48 -41.13 -7.42
C LEU A 17 3.53 -40.08 -7.98
N PHE A 18 2.84 -39.35 -7.10
CA PHE A 18 2.21 -38.08 -7.46
C PHE A 18 3.33 -37.07 -7.69
N SER A 19 3.70 -36.86 -8.96
CA SER A 19 4.47 -35.69 -9.37
C SER A 19 3.64 -34.45 -9.05
N VAL A 20 4.00 -33.76 -7.98
CA VAL A 20 3.51 -32.42 -7.68
C VAL A 20 4.17 -31.47 -8.67
N SER A 21 3.53 -31.27 -9.83
CA SER A 21 3.88 -30.18 -10.73
C SER A 21 3.61 -28.87 -10.00
N SER A 22 4.67 -28.24 -9.50
CA SER A 22 4.61 -26.88 -8.99
C SER A 22 4.24 -25.97 -10.15
N LEU A 23 2.98 -25.51 -10.20
CA LEU A 23 2.61 -24.43 -11.12
C LEU A 23 3.41 -23.19 -10.70
N GLN A 24 4.35 -22.80 -11.54
CA GLN A 24 5.08 -21.54 -11.45
C GLN A 24 4.08 -20.39 -11.71
N ALA A 25 3.29 -20.03 -10.69
CA ALA A 25 2.26 -18.99 -10.80
C ALA A 25 2.83 -17.57 -11.02
N GLY A 26 4.16 -17.42 -11.06
CA GLY A 26 4.86 -16.12 -11.15
C GLY A 26 4.86 -15.48 -12.54
N GLU A 27 4.70 -16.25 -13.63
CA GLU A 27 4.95 -15.74 -15.00
C GLU A 27 3.74 -15.84 -15.94
N ALA A 28 2.67 -16.55 -15.56
CA ALA A 28 1.50 -16.77 -16.43
C ALA A 28 0.82 -15.45 -16.87
N TRP A 29 0.86 -14.42 -16.03
CA TRP A 29 0.34 -13.10 -16.39
C TRP A 29 1.17 -12.42 -17.48
N ARG A 30 2.50 -12.59 -17.46
CA ARG A 30 3.42 -11.98 -18.44
C ARG A 30 3.24 -12.64 -19.80
N ASP A 31 3.13 -13.96 -19.84
CA ASP A 31 2.87 -14.70 -21.08
C ASP A 31 1.55 -14.26 -21.72
N SER A 32 0.51 -14.05 -20.91
CA SER A 32 -0.80 -13.60 -21.40
C SER A 32 -0.81 -12.17 -21.96
N LEU A 33 0.24 -11.38 -21.67
CA LEU A 33 0.46 -10.02 -22.18
C LEU A 33 1.46 -9.96 -23.34
N ASP A 34 2.21 -11.03 -23.63
CA ASP A 34 3.33 -10.99 -24.57
C ASP A 34 2.92 -10.44 -25.96
N ALA A 35 1.81 -10.91 -26.52
CA ALA A 35 1.29 -10.42 -27.79
C ALA A 35 0.94 -8.91 -27.77
N PHE A 36 0.38 -8.43 -26.65
CA PHE A 36 0.06 -7.01 -26.47
C PHE A 36 1.33 -6.16 -26.39
N LEU A 37 2.29 -6.59 -25.58
CA LEU A 37 3.56 -5.88 -25.38
C LEU A 37 4.38 -5.83 -26.68
N ARG A 38 4.43 -6.93 -27.43
CA ARG A 38 5.11 -6.97 -28.74
C ARG A 38 4.51 -6.00 -29.74
N THR A 39 3.19 -5.87 -29.75
CA THR A 39 2.49 -5.05 -30.74
C THR A 39 2.52 -3.57 -30.40
N HIS A 40 2.45 -3.21 -29.13
CA HIS A 40 2.18 -1.83 -28.70
C HIS A 40 3.28 -1.20 -27.84
N CYS A 41 4.29 -1.95 -27.40
CA CYS A 41 5.27 -1.45 -26.43
C CYS A 41 6.72 -1.69 -26.85
N ILE A 42 7.05 -2.89 -27.31
CA ILE A 42 8.44 -3.34 -27.50
C ILE A 42 9.19 -2.52 -28.55
N ASP A 43 8.52 -2.01 -29.58
CA ASP A 43 9.17 -1.21 -30.63
C ASP A 43 9.92 0.02 -30.06
N CYS A 44 9.36 0.69 -29.05
CA CYS A 44 9.99 1.85 -28.39
C CYS A 44 10.72 1.48 -27.09
N HIS A 45 10.30 0.40 -26.42
CA HIS A 45 10.79 -0.01 -25.11
C HIS A 45 11.64 -1.28 -25.19
N GLN A 46 12.67 -1.29 -26.05
CA GLN A 46 13.64 -2.40 -26.13
C GLN A 46 15.06 -1.89 -26.41
N GLY A 47 16.06 -2.63 -25.93
CA GLY A 47 17.47 -2.38 -26.21
C GLY A 47 18.07 -1.20 -25.46
N ALA A 48 19.28 -0.82 -25.87
CA ALA A 48 20.07 0.22 -25.20
C ALA A 48 19.45 1.63 -25.31
N ASP A 49 18.69 1.88 -26.38
CA ASP A 49 18.06 3.17 -26.68
C ASP A 49 16.57 3.20 -26.29
N ALA A 50 16.13 2.27 -25.43
CA ALA A 50 14.74 2.16 -25.02
C ALA A 50 14.23 3.45 -24.38
N GLU A 51 13.06 3.91 -24.84
CA GLU A 51 12.43 5.12 -24.32
C GLU A 51 12.14 4.98 -22.81
N GLY A 52 12.36 6.06 -22.06
CA GLY A 52 12.20 6.06 -20.61
C GLY A 52 13.15 5.10 -19.86
N GLY A 53 14.19 4.57 -20.53
CA GLY A 53 15.14 3.62 -19.95
C GLY A 53 14.49 2.31 -19.51
N LEU A 54 13.44 1.89 -20.23
CA LEU A 54 12.68 0.68 -19.92
C LEU A 54 12.77 -0.29 -21.10
N ASP A 55 13.55 -1.36 -20.96
CA ASP A 55 13.60 -2.46 -21.92
C ASP A 55 12.61 -3.55 -21.52
N LEU A 56 11.37 -3.47 -22.00
CA LEU A 56 10.31 -4.43 -21.72
C LEU A 56 10.58 -5.82 -22.32
N ALA A 57 11.47 -5.94 -23.31
CA ALA A 57 11.81 -7.24 -23.90
C ALA A 57 12.63 -8.10 -22.93
N SER A 58 13.56 -7.47 -22.19
CA SER A 58 14.35 -8.16 -21.16
C SER A 58 13.88 -7.90 -19.72
N PHE A 59 12.89 -7.02 -19.50
CA PHE A 59 12.46 -6.63 -18.15
C PHE A 59 11.87 -7.83 -17.39
N PRO A 60 12.32 -8.10 -16.16
CA PRO A 60 11.84 -9.22 -15.36
C PRO A 60 10.34 -9.13 -15.07
N SER A 61 9.71 -10.29 -14.94
CA SER A 61 8.30 -10.47 -14.57
C SER A 61 8.11 -10.88 -13.10
N ASP A 62 9.18 -11.09 -12.34
CA ASP A 62 9.06 -11.46 -10.92
C ASP A 62 8.61 -10.25 -10.08
N LEU A 63 7.31 -10.23 -9.78
CA LEU A 63 6.67 -9.18 -8.98
C LEU A 63 7.02 -9.26 -7.48
N LYS A 64 7.82 -10.23 -7.02
CA LYS A 64 8.36 -10.27 -5.65
C LYS A 64 9.48 -9.25 -5.43
N GLU A 65 10.16 -8.85 -6.49
CA GLU A 65 11.20 -7.82 -6.44
C GLU A 65 10.59 -6.41 -6.43
N ALA A 66 10.99 -5.55 -5.47
CA ALA A 66 10.34 -4.26 -5.23
C ALA A 66 10.40 -3.31 -6.43
N GLU A 67 11.56 -3.22 -7.08
CA GLU A 67 11.72 -2.36 -8.25
C GLU A 67 10.96 -2.91 -9.47
N THR A 68 10.93 -4.24 -9.65
CA THR A 68 10.14 -4.88 -10.71
C THR A 68 8.66 -4.56 -10.56
N LEU A 69 8.10 -4.76 -9.36
CA LEU A 69 6.72 -4.42 -9.06
C LEU A 69 6.43 -2.94 -9.34
N ARG A 70 7.28 -2.03 -8.83
CA ARG A 70 7.15 -0.58 -9.02
C ARG A 70 7.12 -0.19 -10.50
N ARG A 71 8.00 -0.75 -11.32
CA ARG A 71 8.06 -0.47 -12.76
C ARG A 71 6.83 -0.99 -13.50
N TRP A 72 6.31 -2.16 -13.13
CA TRP A 72 5.07 -2.67 -13.72
C TRP A 72 3.83 -1.89 -13.28
N VAL A 73 3.78 -1.39 -12.05
CA VAL A 73 2.75 -0.43 -11.62
C VAL A 73 2.79 0.81 -12.50
N LEU A 74 3.97 1.36 -12.77
CA LEU A 74 4.11 2.49 -13.67
C LEU A 74 3.60 2.17 -15.09
N VAL A 75 3.93 1.01 -15.65
CA VAL A 75 3.43 0.56 -16.97
C VAL A 75 1.90 0.48 -16.97
N HIS A 76 1.32 -0.14 -15.94
CA HIS A 76 -0.13 -0.21 -15.75
C HIS A 76 -0.76 1.19 -15.73
N ASP A 77 -0.21 2.11 -14.94
CA ASP A 77 -0.76 3.45 -14.75
C ASP A 77 -0.68 4.28 -16.04
N ARG A 78 0.42 4.19 -16.79
CA ARG A 78 0.58 4.87 -18.08
C ARG A 78 -0.38 4.34 -19.13
N LEU A 79 -0.59 3.02 -19.15
CA LEU A 79 -1.56 2.39 -20.02
C LEU A 79 -2.98 2.83 -19.63
N GLN A 80 -3.33 2.81 -18.35
CA GLN A 80 -4.64 3.22 -17.84
C GLN A 80 -4.93 4.70 -18.11
N ALA A 81 -3.96 5.58 -17.92
CA ALA A 81 -4.07 7.01 -18.23
C ALA A 81 -4.20 7.30 -19.73
N GLY A 82 -3.86 6.33 -20.58
CA GLY A 82 -3.83 6.53 -22.04
C GLY A 82 -2.69 7.42 -22.51
N GLU A 83 -1.62 7.47 -21.73
CA GLU A 83 -0.35 8.08 -22.13
C GLU A 83 0.44 7.15 -23.04
N MET A 84 0.23 5.82 -22.91
CA MET A 84 0.86 4.80 -23.73
C MET A 84 -0.17 3.96 -24.51
N PRO A 85 0.10 3.65 -25.79
CA PRO A 85 1.16 4.25 -26.63
C PRO A 85 0.96 5.76 -26.84
N PRO A 86 2.00 6.53 -27.25
CA PRO A 86 1.85 7.95 -27.56
C PRO A 86 0.85 8.20 -28.71
N LYS A 87 0.29 9.41 -28.79
CA LYS A 87 -0.82 9.74 -29.71
C LYS A 87 -0.47 9.61 -31.19
N ASP A 88 0.80 9.73 -31.52
CA ASP A 88 1.40 9.58 -32.85
C ASP A 88 1.68 8.12 -33.24
N HIS A 89 1.47 7.17 -32.32
CA HIS A 89 1.61 5.75 -32.56
C HIS A 89 0.26 5.01 -32.60
N PRO A 90 0.19 3.84 -33.27
CA PRO A 90 -1.01 3.01 -33.30
C PRO A 90 -1.54 2.73 -31.90
N GLN A 91 -2.81 3.07 -31.67
CA GLN A 91 -3.46 2.85 -30.39
C GLN A 91 -4.10 1.45 -30.35
N PRO A 92 -3.99 0.71 -29.23
CA PRO A 92 -4.68 -0.56 -29.07
C PRO A 92 -6.20 -0.37 -29.09
N GLY A 93 -6.91 -1.40 -29.53
CA GLY A 93 -8.37 -1.41 -29.45
C GLY A 93 -8.85 -1.32 -28.01
N ARG A 94 -10.02 -0.70 -27.76
CA ARG A 94 -10.55 -0.52 -26.39
C ARG A 94 -10.62 -1.83 -25.60
N ALA A 95 -11.11 -2.90 -26.22
CA ALA A 95 -11.26 -4.20 -25.56
C ALA A 95 -9.90 -4.85 -25.25
N GLU A 96 -8.95 -4.74 -26.17
CA GLU A 96 -7.58 -5.24 -26.02
C GLU A 96 -6.86 -4.51 -24.89
N LYS A 97 -6.93 -3.17 -24.89
CA LYS A 97 -6.38 -2.32 -23.83
C LYS A 97 -6.97 -2.63 -22.47
N SER A 98 -8.30 -2.73 -22.36
CA SER A 98 -8.98 -3.11 -21.11
C SER A 98 -8.54 -4.48 -20.60
N LYS A 99 -8.35 -5.45 -21.50
CA LYS A 99 -7.86 -6.78 -21.14
C LYS A 99 -6.43 -6.70 -20.57
N ALA A 100 -5.53 -5.97 -21.22
CA ALA A 100 -4.15 -5.82 -20.76
C ALA A 100 -4.07 -5.14 -19.38
N ILE A 101 -4.84 -4.06 -19.17
CA ILE A 101 -4.95 -3.38 -17.87
C ILE A 101 -5.46 -4.34 -16.80
N ASN A 102 -6.50 -5.12 -17.08
CA ASN A 102 -7.05 -6.05 -16.11
C ASN A 102 -6.07 -7.16 -15.72
N VAL A 103 -5.32 -7.72 -16.67
CA VAL A 103 -4.29 -8.73 -16.38
C VAL A 103 -3.21 -8.15 -15.47
N LEU A 104 -2.68 -6.96 -15.80
CA LEU A 104 -1.70 -6.27 -14.96
C LEU A 104 -2.28 -5.98 -13.57
N SER A 105 -3.48 -5.43 -13.49
CA SER A 105 -4.14 -5.08 -12.23
C SER A 105 -4.26 -6.30 -11.31
N VAL A 106 -4.70 -7.46 -11.82
CA VAL A 106 -4.82 -8.68 -11.02
C VAL A 106 -3.45 -9.15 -10.51
N ALA A 107 -2.44 -9.18 -11.38
CA ALA A 107 -1.09 -9.63 -11.02
C ALA A 107 -0.45 -8.71 -9.96
N LEU A 108 -0.49 -7.39 -10.19
CA LEU A 108 0.09 -6.39 -9.30
C LEU A 108 -0.59 -6.37 -7.93
N ASN A 109 -1.92 -6.39 -7.89
CA ASN A 109 -2.66 -6.42 -6.63
C ASN A 109 -2.43 -7.72 -5.84
N THR A 110 -2.23 -8.85 -6.53
CA THR A 110 -1.92 -10.12 -5.87
C THR A 110 -0.52 -10.09 -5.26
N ALA A 111 0.47 -9.57 -6.00
CA ALA A 111 1.82 -9.40 -5.51
C ALA A 111 1.91 -8.41 -4.33
N ASP A 112 1.16 -7.31 -4.40
CA ASP A 112 1.09 -6.31 -3.33
C ASP A 112 0.46 -6.88 -2.03
N ARG A 113 -0.64 -7.62 -2.15
CA ARG A 113 -1.26 -8.33 -1.03
C ARG A 113 -0.31 -9.34 -0.38
N ALA A 114 0.46 -10.06 -1.19
CA ALA A 114 1.44 -11.03 -0.68
C ALA A 114 2.62 -10.37 0.07
N ARG A 115 2.88 -9.08 -0.15
CA ARG A 115 3.86 -8.30 0.63
C ARG A 115 3.26 -7.62 1.85
N SER A 116 1.96 -7.36 1.82
CA SER A 116 1.22 -6.68 2.87
C SER A 116 0.92 -7.61 4.05
N ASP A 117 1.96 -8.19 4.65
CA ASP A 117 1.89 -8.83 5.97
C ASP A 117 1.76 -7.80 7.11
N VAL A 118 1.87 -6.50 6.78
CA VAL A 118 1.69 -5.41 7.72
C VAL A 118 0.25 -4.92 7.66
N VAL A 119 -0.60 -5.45 8.54
CA VAL A 119 -1.92 -4.88 8.79
C VAL A 119 -1.74 -3.49 9.36
N LEU A 120 -2.22 -2.46 8.65
CA LEU A 120 -2.33 -1.11 9.20
C LEU A 120 -3.22 -1.18 10.44
N ARG A 121 -2.62 -0.94 11.60
CA ARG A 121 -3.31 -0.96 12.89
C ARG A 121 -3.23 0.40 13.57
N ARG A 122 -4.25 0.74 14.34
CA ARG A 122 -4.14 1.84 15.32
C ARG A 122 -3.33 1.40 16.53
N LEU A 123 -2.81 2.37 17.29
CA LEU A 123 -2.27 2.11 18.64
C LEU A 123 -3.41 1.75 19.56
N ASN A 124 -3.29 0.71 20.39
CA ASN A 124 -4.31 0.41 21.40
C ASN A 124 -4.38 1.51 22.48
N ALA A 125 -5.40 1.49 23.33
CA ALA A 125 -5.65 2.60 24.27
C ALA A 125 -4.48 2.82 25.25
N ASN A 126 -3.83 1.73 25.68
CA ASN A 126 -2.67 1.79 26.56
C ASN A 126 -1.42 2.30 25.80
N GLU A 127 -1.19 1.82 24.58
CA GLU A 127 -0.10 2.25 23.70
C GLU A 127 -0.21 3.76 23.41
N TYR A 128 -1.41 4.27 23.14
CA TYR A 128 -1.62 5.69 22.87
C TYR A 128 -1.31 6.56 24.09
N GLU A 129 -1.81 6.20 25.27
CA GLU A 129 -1.54 6.96 26.51
C GLU A 129 -0.04 6.95 26.86
N ASN A 130 0.62 5.80 26.73
CA ASN A 130 2.07 5.70 26.95
C ASN A 130 2.84 6.53 25.92
N THR A 131 2.41 6.55 24.66
CA THR A 131 3.03 7.38 23.62
C THR A 131 2.91 8.87 23.93
N ILE A 132 1.75 9.34 24.39
CA ILE A 132 1.57 10.73 24.83
C ILE A 132 2.51 11.07 25.99
N ARG A 133 2.64 10.16 26.96
CA ARG A 133 3.56 10.33 28.10
C ARG A 133 5.00 10.41 27.65
N ASP A 134 5.42 9.54 26.73
CA ASP A 134 6.80 9.47 26.25
C ASP A 134 7.17 10.68 25.39
N LEU A 135 6.23 11.18 24.57
CA LEU A 135 6.47 12.33 23.69
C LEU A 135 6.46 13.67 24.44
N PHE A 136 5.56 13.84 25.40
CA PHE A 136 5.30 15.15 26.01
C PHE A 136 5.64 15.23 27.51
N GLY A 137 5.93 14.11 28.16
CA GLY A 137 6.21 14.06 29.60
C GLY A 137 5.01 14.38 30.49
N VAL A 138 3.78 14.36 29.94
CA VAL A 138 2.55 14.66 30.68
C VAL A 138 1.82 13.39 31.09
N TYR A 139 1.16 13.44 32.25
CA TYR A 139 0.34 12.34 32.77
C TYR A 139 -1.14 12.70 32.65
N VAL A 140 -1.75 12.27 31.54
CA VAL A 140 -3.15 12.53 31.21
C VAL A 140 -3.83 11.19 30.94
N SER A 141 -4.97 10.93 31.59
CA SER A 141 -5.77 9.72 31.32
C SER A 141 -6.55 9.93 30.02
N VAL A 142 -6.00 9.43 28.91
CA VAL A 142 -6.64 9.52 27.58
C VAL A 142 -7.22 8.19 27.13
N LYS A 143 -6.81 7.08 27.76
CA LYS A 143 -7.28 5.73 27.40
C LYS A 143 -8.79 5.57 27.53
N GLU A 144 -9.41 6.26 28.48
CA GLU A 144 -10.87 6.21 28.74
C GLU A 144 -11.69 6.91 27.64
N LEU A 145 -11.04 7.75 26.83
CA LEU A 145 -11.67 8.43 25.71
C LEU A 145 -11.68 7.57 24.44
N LEU A 146 -10.88 6.51 24.41
CA LEU A 146 -10.70 5.64 23.25
C LEU A 146 -11.66 4.44 23.31
N PRO A 147 -12.05 3.87 22.15
CA PRO A 147 -12.85 2.65 22.12
C PRO A 147 -12.13 1.50 22.81
N GLN A 148 -12.89 0.58 23.40
CA GLN A 148 -12.31 -0.63 23.96
C GLN A 148 -11.71 -1.49 22.85
N ASP A 149 -10.50 -1.99 23.11
CA ASP A 149 -9.78 -2.90 22.24
C ASP A 149 -10.25 -4.33 22.50
N ASN A 150 -10.67 -5.04 21.46
CA ASN A 150 -11.05 -6.44 21.58
C ASN A 150 -9.79 -7.31 21.60
N PRO A 151 -9.52 -8.06 22.69
CA PRO A 151 -8.38 -8.95 22.73
C PRO A 151 -8.53 -10.03 21.66
N THR A 152 -7.54 -10.17 20.80
CA THR A 152 -7.47 -11.24 19.81
C THR A 152 -6.39 -12.22 20.25
N ALA A 153 -6.73 -13.51 20.35
CA ALA A 153 -5.84 -14.54 20.92
C ALA A 153 -5.27 -14.20 22.31
N GLY A 154 -6.01 -13.40 23.10
CA GLY A 154 -5.59 -12.97 24.44
C GLY A 154 -4.69 -11.72 24.48
N PHE A 155 -4.40 -11.11 23.34
CA PHE A 155 -3.59 -9.89 23.24
C PHE A 155 -4.40 -8.72 22.67
N ASP A 156 -4.17 -7.52 23.18
CA ASP A 156 -4.85 -6.27 22.78
C ASP A 156 -4.03 -5.44 21.76
N ASN A 157 -2.92 -5.99 21.25
CA ASN A 157 -2.03 -5.34 20.29
C ASN A 157 -2.02 -6.00 18.89
N VAL A 158 -2.91 -6.97 18.66
CA VAL A 158 -3.01 -7.69 17.39
C VAL A 158 -3.67 -6.78 16.34
N GLY A 159 -2.95 -6.52 15.24
CA GLY A 159 -3.38 -5.57 14.22
C GLY A 159 -4.74 -5.87 13.57
N GLU A 160 -5.08 -7.15 13.41
CA GLU A 160 -6.38 -7.60 12.89
C GLU A 160 -7.57 -7.16 13.76
N GLY A 161 -7.36 -7.01 15.08
CA GLY A 161 -8.36 -6.50 16.03
C GLY A 161 -8.36 -4.98 16.18
N LEU A 162 -7.43 -4.26 15.53
CA LEU A 162 -7.18 -2.82 15.70
C LEU A 162 -7.39 -2.04 14.40
N ALA A 163 -8.50 -2.34 13.71
CA ALA A 163 -8.91 -1.59 12.52
C ALA A 163 -9.24 -0.12 12.85
N VAL A 164 -9.02 0.76 11.89
CA VAL A 164 -9.35 2.20 11.98
C VAL A 164 -10.81 2.40 11.56
N SER A 165 -11.69 2.75 12.50
CA SER A 165 -13.07 3.17 12.21
C SER A 165 -13.21 4.70 12.29
N PRO A 166 -14.25 5.30 11.67
CA PRO A 166 -14.55 6.72 11.83
C PRO A 166 -14.74 7.14 13.29
N GLU A 167 -15.42 6.32 14.08
CA GLU A 167 -15.70 6.56 15.49
C GLU A 167 -14.42 6.51 16.32
N ALA A 168 -13.56 5.52 16.04
CA ALA A 168 -12.24 5.43 16.66
C ALA A 168 -11.43 6.68 16.32
N THR A 169 -11.34 7.07 15.05
CA THR A 169 -10.61 8.26 14.61
C THR A 169 -11.09 9.52 15.34
N ALA A 170 -12.39 9.74 15.45
CA ALA A 170 -12.95 10.86 16.19
C ALA A 170 -12.58 10.82 17.68
N ALA A 171 -12.48 9.63 18.26
CA ALA A 171 -12.03 9.44 19.63
C ALA A 171 -10.55 9.81 19.83
N TYR A 172 -9.67 9.42 18.90
CA TYR A 172 -8.25 9.81 18.94
C TYR A 172 -8.08 11.33 18.81
N LEU A 173 -8.86 11.99 17.95
CA LEU A 173 -8.81 13.45 17.82
C LEU A 173 -9.21 14.15 19.12
N ARG A 174 -10.28 13.70 19.78
CA ARG A 174 -10.66 14.23 21.10
C ARG A 174 -9.60 13.97 22.16
N ALA A 175 -9.01 12.77 22.16
CA ALA A 175 -7.91 12.43 23.07
C ALA A 175 -6.67 13.30 22.82
N ALA A 176 -6.39 13.63 21.56
CA ALA A 176 -5.33 14.56 21.19
C ALA A 176 -5.60 15.97 21.71
N ASP A 177 -6.82 16.49 21.58
CA ASP A 177 -7.18 17.81 22.13
C ASP A 177 -6.94 17.87 23.65
N VAL A 178 -7.34 16.84 24.40
CA VAL A 178 -7.12 16.75 25.85
C VAL A 178 -5.62 16.69 26.18
N ALA A 179 -4.82 15.97 25.39
CA ALA A 179 -3.37 15.95 25.55
C ALA A 179 -2.74 17.32 25.25
N LEU A 180 -3.17 17.99 24.17
CA LEU A 180 -2.68 19.32 23.78
C LEU A 180 -3.01 20.37 24.83
N ASP A 181 -4.22 20.35 25.39
CA ASP A 181 -4.63 21.25 26.47
C ASP A 181 -3.76 21.06 27.72
N ALA A 182 -3.37 19.82 28.04
CA ALA A 182 -2.47 19.55 29.15
C ALA A 182 -1.03 20.04 28.89
N VAL A 183 -0.57 19.96 27.63
CA VAL A 183 0.79 20.38 27.24
C VAL A 183 0.91 21.89 27.14
N PHE A 184 -0.04 22.55 26.45
CA PHE A 184 0.04 23.98 26.14
C PHE A 184 -0.76 24.86 27.09
N GLY A 185 -1.69 24.28 27.86
CA GLY A 185 -2.64 25.00 28.67
C GLY A 185 -3.73 25.69 27.82
N PRO A 186 -4.63 26.45 28.46
CA PRO A 186 -5.72 27.12 27.76
C PRO A 186 -5.18 28.12 26.73
N PRO A 187 -5.82 28.23 25.54
CA PRO A 187 -5.35 29.10 24.47
C PRO A 187 -5.34 30.56 24.95
N LYS A 188 -4.17 31.18 24.95
CA LYS A 188 -4.05 32.63 25.15
C LYS A 188 -4.44 33.33 23.85
N LYS A 189 -5.58 34.04 23.86
CA LYS A 189 -5.98 34.87 22.72
C LYS A 189 -4.85 35.85 22.38
N PRO A 190 -4.50 36.03 21.09
CA PRO A 190 -3.51 37.01 20.71
C PRO A 190 -3.97 38.41 21.13
N LYS A 191 -3.04 39.26 21.57
CA LYS A 191 -3.36 40.66 21.85
C LYS A 191 -3.77 41.32 20.54
N TYR A 192 -4.96 41.89 20.50
CA TYR A 192 -5.36 42.76 19.40
C TYR A 192 -4.46 43.99 19.39
N ILE A 193 -3.63 44.13 18.36
CA ILE A 193 -2.92 45.36 18.09
C ILE A 193 -3.90 46.24 17.31
N LYS A 194 -4.47 47.25 17.96
CA LYS A 194 -5.24 48.28 17.27
C LYS A 194 -4.27 49.17 16.49
N HIS A 195 -4.23 49.01 15.18
CA HIS A 195 -3.63 49.99 14.29
C HIS A 195 -4.69 51.04 13.95
N GLU A 196 -4.66 52.18 14.63
CA GLU A 196 -5.33 53.37 14.15
C GLU A 196 -4.43 54.01 13.10
N THR A 197 -4.83 53.89 11.83
CA THR A 197 -4.15 54.59 10.74
C THR A 197 -4.99 55.80 10.39
N ASN A 198 -4.46 56.98 10.66
CA ASN A 198 -5.07 58.21 10.15
C ASN A 198 -4.84 58.26 8.63
N LEU A 199 -5.91 58.24 7.84
CA LEU A 199 -5.80 58.30 6.38
C LEU A 199 -5.14 59.60 5.91
N LEU A 200 -5.22 60.68 6.70
CA LEU A 200 -4.58 61.96 6.39
C LEU A 200 -3.05 61.95 6.57
N ASP A 201 -2.54 61.02 7.39
CA ASP A 201 -1.11 60.86 7.66
C ASP A 201 -0.48 59.75 6.80
N GLN A 202 -1.28 59.07 5.97
CA GLN A 202 -0.77 58.06 5.04
C GLN A 202 0.06 58.73 3.95
N LYS A 203 1.34 58.40 3.94
CA LYS A 203 2.24 58.77 2.85
C LYS A 203 2.33 57.63 1.85
N THR A 204 2.34 57.96 0.56
CA THR A 204 2.71 57.02 -0.51
C THR A 204 4.17 56.57 -0.33
N PHE A 205 4.58 55.53 -1.06
CA PHE A 205 5.96 55.05 -1.06
C PHE A 205 7.00 56.15 -1.36
N ASP A 206 6.59 57.19 -2.09
CA ASP A 206 7.40 58.35 -2.44
C ASP A 206 7.38 59.48 -1.38
N GLY A 207 6.79 59.23 -0.20
CA GLY A 207 6.76 60.17 0.93
C GLY A 207 5.75 61.33 0.79
N LYS A 208 4.88 61.31 -0.24
CA LYS A 208 3.84 62.33 -0.44
C LYS A 208 2.55 61.93 0.31
N PRO A 209 1.81 62.88 0.90
CA PRO A 209 0.49 62.58 1.45
C PRO A 209 -0.41 62.00 0.35
N GLN A 210 -1.23 61.01 0.70
CA GLN A 210 -2.28 60.50 -0.20
C GLN A 210 -3.34 61.56 -0.50
#